data_AF-A0A7Z9N6M3-F1
#
_entry.id   AF-A0A7Z9N6M3-F1
#
_cell.length_a   1.000
_cell.length_b   1.000
_cell.length_c   1.000
_cell.angle_alpha   90.00
_cell.angle_beta   90.00
_cell.angle_gamma   90.00
#
_symmetry.space_group_name_H-M   'P 1'
#
loop_
_entity.id
_entity.type
_entity.pdbx_description
1 polymer ?
#
loop_
_entity_poly.entity_id
_entity_poly.type
_entity_poly.pdbx_seq_one_letter_code
_entity_poly.pdbx_strand_id
1 'polypeptide(L)'
;MFAEISDEILKTTNINRSWSPLKRKRTKSYYKFQKAKATVVGDYTAESSTYLVLELKRRKKYKRKKELWEIKDNSLPNHLYLLSDFEAAEAMVGTNIWLNEVNDVGSFFSYAEKPFNRFEKVDVVDVFPYQNGGKEWPLWLVISARDGRRGNVRYNGAQKIVGRQNYYFIEDPLPKNWDPETIRLVRNRDLELGMNGEQVRVSQGNPAIINNTSSRHGVGQQWIYGDSLGQKTYMYFEYGKLSFIQE
;
A
#
# COMPACT_ATOMS: atom_id res chain seq x y z
N MET A 1 -8.37 -13.85 4.87
CA MET A 1 -7.71 -14.90 4.07
C MET A 1 -6.23 -14.92 4.36
N PHE A 2 -5.54 -16.04 4.09
CA PHE A 2 -4.08 -16.17 4.25
C PHE A 2 -3.40 -16.11 2.88
N ALA A 3 -2.45 -15.19 2.71
CA ALA A 3 -1.66 -15.05 1.49
C ALA A 3 -0.58 -16.12 1.39
N GLU A 4 -0.11 -16.35 0.16
CA GLU A 4 1.16 -17.05 -0.06
C GLU A 4 2.32 -16.17 0.43
N ILE A 5 3.46 -16.78 0.75
CA ILE A 5 4.56 -16.10 1.43
C ILE A 5 5.87 -16.48 0.74
N SER A 6 6.75 -15.50 0.56
CA SER A 6 8.09 -15.70 -0.01
C SER A 6 8.96 -16.62 0.85
N ASP A 7 9.90 -17.30 0.19
CA ASP A 7 10.92 -18.08 0.88
C ASP A 7 11.75 -17.23 1.84
N GLU A 8 11.96 -15.96 1.50
CA GLU A 8 12.69 -15.02 2.34
C GLU A 8 12.00 -14.81 3.69
N ILE A 9 10.68 -14.61 3.70
CA ILE A 9 9.92 -14.50 4.96
C ILE A 9 9.93 -15.83 5.71
N LEU A 10 9.84 -16.96 5.01
CA LEU A 10 9.93 -18.28 5.66
C LEU A 10 11.27 -18.50 6.37
N LYS A 11 12.36 -17.91 5.87
CA LYS A 11 13.70 -17.99 6.45
C LYS A 11 13.93 -16.96 7.56
N THR A 12 13.48 -15.72 7.36
CA THR A 12 13.78 -14.57 8.24
C THR A 12 12.79 -14.43 9.39
N THR A 13 11.56 -14.92 9.23
CA THR A 13 10.51 -14.81 10.24
C THR A 13 10.13 -16.18 10.79
N ASN A 14 9.72 -16.23 12.06
CA ASN A 14 9.24 -17.46 12.67
C ASN A 14 7.75 -17.72 12.38
N ILE A 15 7.30 -17.44 11.15
CA ILE A 15 5.89 -17.50 10.78
C ILE A 15 5.29 -18.90 10.94
N ASN A 16 6.08 -19.95 10.72
CA ASN A 16 5.70 -21.34 10.95
C ASN A 16 5.51 -21.70 12.42
N ARG A 17 5.91 -20.83 13.36
CA ARG A 17 5.65 -20.96 14.80
C ARG A 17 4.79 -19.81 15.34
N SER A 18 4.14 -19.03 14.48
CA SER A 18 3.34 -17.88 14.90
C SER A 18 1.91 -18.24 15.32
N TRP A 19 1.32 -19.27 14.70
CA TRP A 19 -0.07 -19.67 14.93
C TRP A 19 -0.18 -20.88 15.84
N SER A 20 -1.09 -20.84 16.81
CA SER A 20 -1.40 -21.96 17.71
C SER A 20 -2.91 -22.08 17.92
N PRO A 21 -3.47 -23.27 18.21
CA PRO A 21 -4.87 -23.36 18.64
C PRO A 21 -5.10 -22.53 19.91
N LEU A 22 -6.25 -21.88 20.04
CA LEU A 22 -6.52 -20.92 21.14
C LEU A 22 -6.17 -21.47 22.55
N LYS A 23 -6.52 -22.74 22.81
CA LYS A 23 -6.33 -23.45 24.09
C LYS A 23 -5.02 -24.24 24.22
N ARG A 24 -4.10 -24.17 23.23
CA ARG A 24 -2.87 -25.01 23.21
C ARG A 24 -1.65 -24.16 22.89
N LYS A 25 -0.49 -24.53 23.45
CA LYS A 25 0.79 -23.85 23.18
C LYS A 25 1.47 -24.33 21.88
N ARG A 26 1.25 -25.59 21.47
CA ARG A 26 1.90 -26.16 20.28
C ARG A 26 1.43 -25.46 19.00
N THR A 27 2.38 -24.94 18.26
CA THR A 27 2.15 -24.18 17.03
C THR A 27 1.82 -25.07 15.84
N LYS A 28 1.30 -24.45 14.79
CA LYS A 28 1.03 -25.05 13.49
C LYS A 28 1.76 -24.25 12.43
N SER A 29 2.37 -25.00 11.50
CA SER A 29 3.05 -24.40 10.37
C SER A 29 2.09 -23.63 9.47
N TYR A 30 2.60 -22.56 8.86
CA TYR A 30 1.81 -21.60 8.11
C TYR A 30 1.14 -22.21 6.88
N TYR A 31 1.79 -23.19 6.23
CA TYR A 31 1.24 -23.90 5.06
C TYR A 31 -0.16 -24.49 5.31
N LYS A 32 -0.52 -24.80 6.57
CA LYS A 32 -1.84 -25.35 6.92
C LYS A 32 -2.97 -24.33 6.78
N PHE A 33 -2.64 -23.05 6.71
CA PHE A 33 -3.58 -21.95 6.64
C PHE A 33 -3.66 -21.32 5.26
N GLN A 34 -2.70 -21.60 4.36
CA GLN A 34 -2.71 -21.05 3.00
C GLN A 34 -4.05 -21.31 2.31
N LYS A 35 -4.60 -20.27 1.68
CA LYS A 35 -5.90 -20.29 0.98
C LYS A 35 -7.11 -20.58 1.88
N ALA A 36 -6.93 -20.64 3.21
CA ALA A 36 -8.05 -20.83 4.12
C ALA A 36 -8.84 -19.54 4.34
N LYS A 37 -10.17 -19.66 4.30
CA LYS A 37 -11.10 -18.64 4.81
C LYS A 37 -11.15 -18.73 6.34
N ALA A 38 -11.07 -17.58 6.98
CA ALA A 38 -11.21 -17.44 8.41
C ALA A 38 -11.97 -16.17 8.75
N THR A 39 -12.70 -16.21 9.86
CA THR A 39 -13.40 -15.06 10.44
C THR A 39 -12.56 -14.49 11.57
N VAL A 40 -12.39 -13.17 11.62
CA VAL A 40 -11.77 -12.50 12.76
C VAL A 40 -12.74 -12.58 13.94
N VAL A 41 -12.32 -13.23 15.03
CA VAL A 41 -13.11 -13.31 16.25
C VAL A 41 -12.88 -12.09 17.13
N GLY A 42 -11.65 -11.55 17.11
CA GLY A 42 -11.23 -10.40 17.89
C GLY A 42 -9.88 -10.64 18.57
N ASP A 43 -9.55 -9.76 19.50
CA ASP A 43 -8.32 -9.83 20.27
C ASP A 43 -8.53 -10.56 21.60
N TYR A 44 -7.51 -11.31 22.03
CA TYR A 44 -7.45 -12.00 23.32
C TYR A 44 -6.17 -11.59 24.06
N THR A 45 -6.31 -11.04 25.26
CA THR A 45 -5.17 -10.59 26.07
C THR A 45 -4.89 -11.61 27.18
N ALA A 46 -3.64 -12.04 27.29
CA ALA A 46 -3.17 -12.88 28.38
C ALA A 46 -1.69 -12.65 28.63
N GLU A 47 -1.26 -12.69 29.91
CA GLU A 47 0.15 -12.63 30.30
C GLU A 47 0.90 -11.46 29.61
N SER A 48 0.29 -10.27 29.65
CA SER A 48 0.81 -9.03 29.06
C SER A 48 1.01 -9.06 27.54
N SER A 49 0.42 -10.03 26.84
CA SER A 49 0.46 -10.13 25.38
C SER A 49 -0.95 -10.09 24.78
N THR A 50 -1.12 -9.34 23.69
CA THR A 50 -2.34 -9.34 22.89
C THR A 50 -2.19 -10.33 21.74
N TYR A 51 -3.22 -11.15 21.53
CA TYR A 51 -3.29 -12.13 20.46
C TYR A 51 -4.47 -11.86 19.53
N LEU A 52 -4.24 -11.91 18.23
CA LEU A 52 -5.32 -11.98 17.24
C LEU A 52 -5.90 -13.39 17.24
N VAL A 53 -7.24 -13.51 17.33
CA VAL A 53 -7.96 -14.78 17.25
C VAL A 53 -8.74 -14.88 15.95
N LEU A 54 -8.48 -15.96 15.22
CA LEU A 54 -9.18 -16.31 13.98
C LEU A 54 -9.95 -17.61 14.16
N GLU A 55 -11.13 -17.70 13.55
CA GLU A 55 -11.91 -18.92 13.46
C GLU A 55 -11.90 -19.46 12.02
N LEU A 56 -11.44 -20.69 11.85
CA LEU A 56 -11.49 -21.44 10.59
C LEU A 56 -12.70 -22.39 10.58
N LYS A 57 -12.92 -23.06 9.43
CA LYS A 57 -13.95 -24.10 9.25
C LYS A 57 -14.06 -25.05 10.45
N ARG A 58 -15.30 -25.45 10.78
CA ARG A 58 -15.65 -26.30 11.94
C ARG A 58 -15.34 -25.65 13.30
N ARG A 59 -15.48 -24.32 13.40
CA ARG A 59 -15.32 -23.54 14.65
C ARG A 59 -13.95 -23.72 15.33
N LYS A 60 -12.90 -24.00 14.54
CA LYS A 60 -11.55 -24.17 15.07
C LYS A 60 -10.89 -22.80 15.22
N LYS A 61 -10.63 -22.41 16.46
CA LYS A 61 -10.00 -21.14 16.80
C LYS A 61 -8.49 -21.24 16.93
N TYR A 62 -7.80 -20.31 16.28
CA TYR A 62 -6.35 -20.16 16.31
C TYR A 62 -5.98 -18.76 16.77
N LYS A 63 -4.84 -18.63 17.44
CA LYS A 63 -4.32 -17.37 17.92
C LYS A 63 -2.90 -17.14 17.40
N ARG A 64 -2.57 -15.87 17.19
CA ARG A 64 -1.21 -15.38 16.89
C ARG A 64 -0.94 -14.17 17.78
N LYS A 65 0.25 -14.07 18.35
CA LYS A 65 0.65 -12.85 19.07
C LYS A 65 0.64 -11.67 18.08
N LYS A 66 0.11 -10.53 18.50
CA LYS A 66 0.18 -9.29 17.72
C LYS A 66 1.52 -8.60 17.96
N GLU A 67 2.06 -8.00 16.91
CA GLU A 67 3.21 -7.10 17.02
C GLU A 67 2.75 -5.74 17.55
N LEU A 68 3.67 -4.95 18.11
CA LEU A 68 3.34 -3.64 18.70
C LEU A 68 2.66 -2.69 17.71
N TRP A 69 3.11 -2.68 16.46
CA TRP A 69 2.53 -1.84 15.41
C TRP A 69 1.14 -2.32 14.99
N GLU A 70 0.86 -3.63 15.00
CA GLU A 70 -0.47 -4.18 14.72
C GLU A 70 -1.49 -3.82 15.81
N ILE A 71 -1.01 -3.67 17.05
CA ILE A 71 -1.83 -3.18 18.16
C ILE A 71 -2.10 -1.68 17.99
N LYS A 72 -1.05 -0.89 17.74
CA LYS A 72 -1.13 0.57 17.59
C LYS A 72 -2.07 0.98 16.44
N ASP A 73 -1.93 0.32 15.29
CA ASP A 73 -2.63 0.68 14.06
C ASP A 73 -3.93 -0.12 13.87
N ASN A 74 -4.27 -0.97 14.85
CA ASN A 74 -5.38 -1.93 14.77
C ASN A 74 -5.40 -2.72 13.45
N SER A 75 -4.22 -3.10 12.96
CA SER A 75 -4.05 -3.72 11.65
C SER A 75 -3.99 -5.25 11.75
N LEU A 76 -4.33 -5.89 10.63
CA LEU A 76 -4.10 -7.33 10.48
C LEU A 76 -2.61 -7.58 10.20
N PRO A 77 -2.10 -8.76 10.61
CA PRO A 77 -0.80 -9.23 10.16
C PRO A 77 -0.68 -9.17 8.63
N ASN A 78 0.48 -8.72 8.17
CA ASN A 78 0.79 -8.44 6.77
C ASN A 78 0.69 -9.66 5.82
N HIS A 79 0.57 -10.88 6.32
CA HIS A 79 0.31 -12.09 5.53
C HIS A 79 -1.18 -12.45 5.44
N LEU A 80 -2.06 -11.61 6.00
CA LEU A 80 -3.50 -11.72 5.90
C LEU A 80 -4.07 -10.58 5.06
N TYR A 81 -5.20 -10.86 4.41
CA TYR A 81 -5.99 -9.88 3.68
C TYR A 81 -7.49 -10.11 3.90
N LEU A 82 -8.31 -9.06 3.80
CA LEU A 82 -9.76 -9.21 3.87
C LEU A 82 -10.30 -9.76 2.54
N LEU A 83 -11.41 -10.48 2.62
CA LEU A 83 -12.07 -10.99 1.41
C LEU A 83 -12.57 -9.84 0.53
N SER A 84 -13.09 -8.78 1.14
CA SER A 84 -13.53 -7.56 0.46
C SER A 84 -12.40 -6.88 -0.32
N ASP A 85 -11.18 -6.86 0.22
CA ASP A 85 -10.03 -6.24 -0.46
C ASP A 85 -9.62 -7.06 -1.68
N PHE A 86 -9.70 -8.39 -1.57
CA PHE A 86 -9.44 -9.28 -2.70
C PHE A 86 -10.52 -9.15 -3.78
N GLU A 87 -11.80 -9.11 -3.41
CA GLU A 87 -12.91 -8.91 -4.35
C GLU A 87 -12.80 -7.56 -5.06
N ALA A 88 -12.40 -6.51 -4.34
CA ALA A 88 -12.16 -5.19 -4.93
C ALA A 88 -10.95 -5.20 -5.89
N ALA A 89 -9.88 -5.92 -5.57
CA ALA A 89 -8.74 -6.10 -6.47
C ALA A 89 -9.14 -6.93 -7.71
N GLU A 90 -9.93 -8.00 -7.56
CA GLU A 90 -10.41 -8.83 -8.68
C GLU A 90 -11.32 -8.04 -9.61
N ALA A 91 -12.14 -7.13 -9.08
CA ALA A 91 -12.98 -6.25 -9.88
C ALA A 91 -12.16 -5.32 -10.81
N MET A 92 -10.86 -5.16 -10.57
CA MET A 92 -9.98 -4.41 -11.47
C MET A 92 -9.49 -5.22 -12.67
N VAL A 93 -9.65 -6.55 -12.70
CA VAL A 93 -9.23 -7.37 -13.83
C VAL A 93 -9.99 -6.97 -15.09
N GLY A 94 -9.26 -6.77 -16.18
CA GLY A 94 -9.78 -6.25 -17.45
C GLY A 94 -9.80 -4.72 -17.55
N THR A 95 -9.44 -4.00 -16.48
CA THR A 95 -9.26 -2.54 -16.52
C THR A 95 -7.82 -2.16 -16.84
N ASN A 96 -7.61 -0.90 -17.19
CA ASN A 96 -6.28 -0.33 -17.37
C ASN A 96 -5.91 0.60 -16.22
N ILE A 97 -4.62 0.65 -15.90
CA ILE A 97 -4.03 1.51 -14.88
C ILE A 97 -2.75 2.14 -15.40
N TRP A 98 -2.30 3.20 -14.73
CA TRP A 98 -1.04 3.89 -15.03
C TRP A 98 -0.07 3.68 -13.88
N LEU A 99 1.07 3.05 -14.16
CA LEU A 99 2.07 2.73 -13.14
C LEU A 99 2.66 4.00 -12.51
N ASN A 100 3.15 3.91 -11.28
CA ASN A 100 3.81 5.05 -10.63
C ASN A 100 5.12 4.66 -9.96
N GLU A 101 5.07 3.68 -9.05
CA GLU A 101 6.25 3.14 -8.37
C GLU A 101 6.69 1.85 -9.06
N VAL A 102 7.70 1.93 -9.93
CA VAL A 102 8.21 0.79 -10.72
C VAL A 102 9.61 0.33 -10.31
N ASN A 103 10.26 1.06 -9.40
CA ASN A 103 11.64 0.83 -8.98
C ASN A 103 11.79 0.27 -7.55
N ASP A 104 10.68 0.13 -6.82
CA ASP A 104 10.67 -0.42 -5.46
C ASP A 104 10.11 -1.84 -5.47
N VAL A 105 10.95 -2.84 -5.15
CA VAL A 105 10.57 -4.26 -5.09
C VAL A 105 9.49 -4.57 -4.05
N GLY A 106 9.30 -3.68 -3.07
CA GLY A 106 8.21 -3.76 -2.11
C GLY A 106 6.85 -3.48 -2.73
N SER A 107 6.81 -2.70 -3.82
CA SER A 107 5.58 -2.25 -4.48
C SER A 107 5.44 -2.70 -5.94
N PHE A 108 6.52 -3.10 -6.59
CA PHE A 108 6.54 -3.53 -7.98
C PHE A 108 7.63 -4.57 -8.25
N PHE A 109 7.32 -5.62 -9.00
CA PHE A 109 8.34 -6.51 -9.54
C PHE A 109 7.95 -7.08 -10.91
N SER A 110 8.96 -7.34 -11.73
CA SER A 110 8.83 -7.89 -13.07
C SER A 110 10.04 -8.77 -13.37
N TYR A 111 9.83 -9.80 -14.19
CA TYR A 111 10.90 -10.64 -14.74
C TYR A 111 11.21 -10.32 -16.21
N ALA A 112 10.60 -9.27 -16.77
CA ALA A 112 10.89 -8.82 -18.12
C ALA A 112 12.28 -8.18 -18.19
N GLU A 113 13.01 -8.44 -19.29
CA GLU A 113 14.33 -7.84 -19.53
C GLU A 113 14.27 -6.31 -19.66
N LYS A 114 13.23 -5.80 -20.32
CA LYS A 114 13.00 -4.37 -20.50
C LYS A 114 12.22 -3.78 -19.30
N PRO A 115 12.69 -2.67 -18.71
CA PRO A 115 12.04 -2.06 -17.55
C PRO A 115 10.69 -1.43 -17.92
N PHE A 116 9.83 -1.31 -16.91
CA PHE A 116 8.60 -0.52 -16.99
C PHE A 116 8.89 0.94 -16.66
N ASN A 117 8.10 1.84 -17.24
CA ASN A 117 8.22 3.27 -16.98
C ASN A 117 7.14 3.75 -16.01
N ARG A 118 7.47 4.81 -15.28
CA ARG A 118 6.47 5.60 -14.56
C ARG A 118 5.43 6.16 -15.55
N PHE A 119 4.17 6.09 -15.15
CA PHE A 119 2.96 6.40 -15.92
C PHE A 119 2.77 5.56 -17.18
N GLU A 120 3.47 4.44 -17.29
CA GLU A 120 3.19 3.48 -18.33
C GLU A 120 1.81 2.86 -18.12
N LYS A 121 0.99 2.88 -19.18
CA LYS A 121 -0.35 2.32 -19.18
C LYS A 121 -0.29 0.81 -19.39
N VAL A 122 -0.92 0.06 -18.50
CA VAL A 122 -0.94 -1.41 -18.50
C VAL A 122 -2.34 -1.92 -18.18
N ASP A 123 -2.62 -3.16 -18.60
CA ASP A 123 -3.87 -3.85 -18.30
C ASP A 123 -3.70 -4.73 -17.05
N VAL A 124 -4.68 -4.73 -16.17
CA VAL A 124 -4.74 -5.66 -15.04
C VAL A 124 -5.34 -6.97 -15.54
N VAL A 125 -4.63 -8.08 -15.33
CA VAL A 125 -4.98 -9.38 -15.93
C VAL A 125 -5.31 -10.46 -14.91
N ASP A 126 -4.87 -10.31 -13.65
CA ASP A 126 -5.11 -11.26 -12.57
C ASP A 126 -4.78 -10.60 -11.21
N VAL A 127 -5.08 -11.29 -10.11
CA VAL A 127 -4.72 -10.90 -8.74
C VAL A 127 -3.94 -12.01 -8.07
N PHE A 128 -2.80 -11.66 -7.48
CA PHE A 128 -1.91 -12.60 -6.82
C PHE A 128 -1.75 -12.28 -5.32
N PRO A 129 -2.43 -13.03 -4.42
CA PRO A 129 -2.29 -12.84 -2.98
C PRO A 129 -0.95 -13.39 -2.45
N TYR A 130 0.03 -12.51 -2.30
CA TYR A 130 1.40 -12.86 -1.99
C TYR A 130 2.06 -11.83 -1.07
N GLN A 131 2.82 -12.30 -0.09
CA GLN A 131 3.63 -11.46 0.78
C GLN A 131 5.12 -11.74 0.53
N ASN A 132 5.84 -10.70 0.13
CA ASN A 132 7.28 -10.75 -0.12
C ASN A 132 8.13 -10.00 0.90
N GLY A 133 7.53 -9.17 1.76
CA GLY A 133 8.23 -8.43 2.80
C GLY A 133 7.48 -7.18 3.27
N GLY A 134 8.06 -6.45 4.22
CA GLY A 134 7.53 -5.17 4.68
C GLY A 134 6.24 -5.26 5.49
N LYS A 135 5.51 -4.13 5.63
CA LYS A 135 4.25 -4.04 6.40
C LYS A 135 3.01 -3.94 5.50
N GLU A 136 3.21 -3.92 4.19
CA GLU A 136 2.15 -3.68 3.21
C GLU A 136 1.22 -4.88 3.02
N TRP A 137 0.00 -4.62 2.56
CA TRP A 137 -1.02 -5.65 2.29
C TRP A 137 -0.62 -6.64 1.21
N PRO A 138 -0.83 -7.95 1.40
CA PRO A 138 -0.28 -9.00 0.55
C PRO A 138 -1.15 -9.26 -0.69
N LEU A 139 -1.57 -8.21 -1.39
CA LEU A 139 -2.36 -8.27 -2.61
C LEU A 139 -1.62 -7.57 -3.73
N TRP A 140 -1.43 -8.30 -4.84
CA TRP A 140 -0.77 -7.81 -6.04
C TRP A 140 -1.74 -7.89 -7.21
N LEU A 141 -1.70 -6.87 -8.06
CA LEU A 141 -2.29 -6.90 -9.38
C LEU A 141 -1.23 -7.43 -10.35
N VAL A 142 -1.56 -8.51 -11.06
CA VAL A 142 -0.77 -8.95 -12.20
C VAL A 142 -1.12 -8.06 -13.37
N ILE A 143 -0.10 -7.55 -14.06
CA ILE A 143 -0.27 -6.59 -15.15
C ILE A 143 0.34 -7.08 -16.46
N SER A 144 -0.17 -6.56 -17.56
CA SER A 144 0.37 -6.76 -18.91
C SER A 144 0.56 -5.41 -19.61
N ALA A 145 1.76 -5.15 -20.12
CA ALA A 145 2.00 -4.05 -21.04
C ALA A 145 1.57 -4.44 -22.47
N ARG A 146 1.41 -3.42 -23.33
CA ARG A 146 1.08 -3.60 -24.75
C ARG A 146 2.12 -4.39 -25.54
N ASP A 147 3.39 -4.32 -25.14
CA ASP A 147 4.50 -5.07 -25.74
C ASP A 147 4.63 -6.50 -25.16
N GLY A 148 3.65 -6.96 -24.39
CA GLY A 148 3.57 -8.33 -23.87
C GLY A 148 4.33 -8.55 -22.57
N ARG A 149 5.07 -7.56 -22.06
CA ARG A 149 5.73 -7.67 -20.75
C ARG A 149 4.70 -7.88 -19.65
N ARG A 150 5.08 -8.72 -18.68
CA ARG A 150 4.29 -8.99 -17.47
C ARG A 150 5.01 -8.46 -16.25
N GLY A 151 4.24 -7.97 -15.30
CA GLY A 151 4.73 -7.49 -14.01
C GLY A 151 3.68 -7.65 -12.93
N ASN A 152 4.03 -7.24 -11.72
CA ASN A 152 3.15 -7.23 -10.57
C ASN A 152 3.29 -5.89 -9.87
N VAL A 153 2.17 -5.24 -9.57
CA VAL A 153 2.13 -4.00 -8.79
C VAL A 153 1.25 -4.23 -7.56
N ARG A 154 1.65 -3.71 -6.40
CA ARG A 154 0.82 -3.86 -5.19
C ARG A 154 -0.52 -3.16 -5.37
N TYR A 155 -1.56 -3.79 -4.83
CA TYR A 155 -2.89 -3.22 -4.78
C TYR A 155 -2.89 -2.01 -3.84
N ASN A 156 -3.44 -0.88 -4.29
CA ASN A 156 -3.51 0.35 -3.50
C ASN A 156 -4.45 0.25 -2.27
N GLY A 157 -5.32 -0.76 -2.21
CA GLY A 157 -6.42 -0.80 -1.22
C GLY A 157 -7.52 0.22 -1.57
N ALA A 158 -8.33 0.60 -0.58
CA ALA A 158 -9.43 1.58 -0.69
C ALA A 158 -8.98 3.04 -1.00
N GLN A 159 -7.77 3.22 -1.53
CA GLN A 159 -7.13 4.44 -2.05
C GLN A 159 -6.56 5.45 -1.03
N LYS A 160 -5.46 6.09 -1.48
CA LYS A 160 -4.59 7.07 -0.82
C LYS A 160 -3.85 6.51 0.39
N ILE A 161 -2.66 5.98 0.13
CA ILE A 161 -1.73 5.65 1.21
C ILE A 161 -1.27 6.97 1.84
N VAL A 162 -1.88 7.35 2.97
CA VAL A 162 -1.55 8.58 3.69
C VAL A 162 -0.04 8.63 3.94
N GLY A 163 0.60 9.75 3.60
CA GLY A 163 2.04 9.92 3.72
C GLY A 163 2.88 9.14 2.71
N ARG A 164 2.28 8.53 1.68
CA ARG A 164 3.02 7.78 0.63
C ARG A 164 2.46 8.01 -0.77
N GLN A 165 3.25 7.63 -1.75
CA GLN A 165 2.82 7.55 -3.15
C GLN A 165 1.86 6.38 -3.36
N ASN A 166 0.92 6.55 -4.30
CA ASN A 166 0.13 5.43 -4.81
C ASN A 166 1.00 4.58 -5.73
N TYR A 167 0.81 3.26 -5.79
CA TYR A 167 1.62 2.41 -6.68
C TYR A 167 1.24 2.55 -8.16
N TYR A 168 -0.02 2.91 -8.41
CA TYR A 168 -0.60 3.20 -9.71
C TYR A 168 -1.76 4.20 -9.60
N PHE A 169 -2.19 4.75 -10.73
CA PHE A 169 -3.38 5.57 -10.90
C PHE A 169 -4.43 4.82 -11.73
N ILE A 170 -5.71 5.04 -11.42
CA ILE A 170 -6.86 4.48 -12.15
C ILE A 170 -7.31 5.36 -13.32
N GLU A 171 -6.83 6.60 -13.34
CA GLU A 171 -7.05 7.58 -14.40
C GLU A 171 -5.70 8.08 -14.87
N ASP A 172 -5.67 8.74 -16.04
CA ASP A 172 -4.44 9.29 -16.59
C ASP A 172 -3.86 10.36 -15.65
N PRO A 173 -2.68 10.13 -15.04
CA PRO A 173 -2.10 11.04 -14.07
C PRO A 173 -1.50 12.30 -14.73
N LEU A 174 -1.47 12.38 -16.07
CA LEU A 174 -0.92 13.51 -16.81
C LEU A 174 -1.99 14.12 -17.75
N PRO A 175 -2.93 14.90 -17.19
CA PRO A 175 -3.96 15.58 -17.96
C PRO A 175 -3.39 16.44 -19.09
N LYS A 176 -4.05 16.41 -20.26
CA LYS A 176 -3.62 17.17 -21.46
C LYS A 176 -3.69 18.69 -21.30
N ASN A 177 -4.42 19.19 -20.31
CA ASN A 177 -4.51 20.62 -20.02
C ASN A 177 -3.34 21.13 -19.18
N TRP A 178 -2.45 20.27 -18.71
CA TRP A 178 -1.19 20.69 -18.10
C TRP A 178 -0.20 21.07 -19.19
N ASP A 179 0.58 22.12 -18.92
CA ASP A 179 1.63 22.53 -19.83
C ASP A 179 2.76 21.49 -19.87
N PRO A 180 3.54 21.43 -20.97
CA PRO A 180 4.61 20.44 -21.13
C PRO A 180 5.68 20.49 -20.03
N GLU A 181 5.95 21.66 -19.45
CA GLU A 181 6.98 21.84 -18.43
C GLU A 181 6.51 21.26 -17.09
N THR A 182 5.27 21.52 -16.68
CA THR A 182 4.64 20.85 -15.54
C THR A 182 4.70 19.33 -15.70
N ILE A 183 4.35 18.80 -16.88
CA ILE A 183 4.39 17.35 -17.13
C ILE A 183 5.82 16.80 -16.97
N ARG A 184 6.82 17.52 -17.47
CA ARG A 184 8.24 17.16 -17.33
C ARG A 184 8.65 17.08 -15.87
N LEU A 185 8.33 18.11 -15.08
CA LEU A 185 8.62 18.16 -13.65
C LEU A 185 7.93 17.02 -12.90
N VAL A 186 6.63 16.81 -13.13
CA VAL A 186 5.86 15.76 -12.46
C VAL A 186 6.43 14.38 -12.75
N ARG A 187 6.81 14.08 -14.01
CA ARG A 187 7.46 12.81 -14.38
C ARG A 187 8.75 12.56 -13.61
N ASN A 188 9.54 13.61 -13.43
CA ASN A 188 10.83 13.57 -12.75
C ASN A 188 10.73 13.61 -11.21
N ARG A 189 9.52 13.76 -10.65
CA ARG A 189 9.31 14.01 -9.21
C ARG A 189 9.90 15.34 -8.77
N ASP A 190 9.84 16.34 -9.64
CA ASP A 190 10.23 17.70 -9.34
C ASP A 190 8.98 18.55 -9.00
N LEU A 191 9.22 19.74 -8.46
CA LEU A 191 8.21 20.71 -8.05
C LEU A 191 8.56 22.10 -8.55
N GLU A 192 7.54 22.92 -8.73
CA GLU A 192 7.66 24.35 -8.96
C GLU A 192 6.59 25.11 -8.17
N LEU A 193 6.93 26.32 -7.72
CA LEU A 193 5.94 27.22 -7.13
C LEU A 193 4.82 27.52 -8.14
N GLY A 194 3.58 27.62 -7.67
CA GLY A 194 2.41 27.77 -8.52
C GLY A 194 1.81 26.46 -9.01
N MET A 195 2.43 25.30 -8.72
CA MET A 195 1.76 24.01 -8.91
C MET A 195 0.54 23.90 -7.99
N ASN A 196 -0.54 23.30 -8.49
CA ASN A 196 -1.72 23.00 -7.67
C ASN A 196 -1.51 21.71 -6.87
N GLY A 197 -2.42 21.45 -5.92
CA GLY A 197 -2.33 20.26 -5.08
C GLY A 197 -2.38 18.93 -5.85
N GLU A 198 -3.05 18.85 -6.99
CA GLU A 198 -3.10 17.64 -7.81
C GLU A 198 -1.74 17.35 -8.46
N GLN A 199 -1.13 18.36 -9.09
CA GLN A 199 0.21 18.30 -9.67
C GLN A 199 1.24 17.87 -8.61
N VAL A 200 1.19 18.46 -7.43
CA VAL A 200 2.07 18.11 -6.31
C VAL A 200 1.83 16.67 -5.85
N ARG A 201 0.58 16.20 -5.75
CA ARG A 201 0.28 14.80 -5.37
C ARG A 201 0.77 13.79 -6.38
N VAL A 202 0.55 14.06 -7.67
CA VAL A 202 1.03 13.16 -8.71
C VAL A 202 2.56 13.13 -8.70
N SER A 203 3.23 14.27 -8.50
CA SER A 203 4.70 14.34 -8.40
C SER A 203 5.25 13.63 -7.16
N GLN A 204 4.85 14.08 -5.96
CA GLN A 204 5.48 13.74 -4.67
C GLN A 204 4.73 12.70 -3.84
N GLY A 205 3.44 12.52 -4.10
CA GLY A 205 2.57 11.58 -3.40
C GLY A 205 1.67 12.28 -2.41
N ASN A 206 1.07 11.49 -1.53
CA ASN A 206 0.12 12.00 -0.55
C ASN A 206 0.87 12.51 0.69
N PRO A 207 0.55 13.71 1.19
CA PRO A 207 1.08 14.16 2.47
C PRO A 207 0.57 13.27 3.60
N ALA A 208 1.34 13.21 4.69
CA ALA A 208 0.94 12.53 5.91
C ALA A 208 -0.12 13.34 6.67
N ILE A 209 0.01 14.67 6.66
CA ILE A 209 -0.88 15.60 7.37
C ILE A 209 -1.19 16.78 6.45
N ILE A 210 -2.43 17.26 6.52
CA ILE A 210 -2.87 18.50 5.87
C ILE A 210 -3.54 19.37 6.92
N ASN A 211 -2.94 20.52 7.20
CA ASN A 211 -3.53 21.55 8.04
C ASN A 211 -4.17 22.61 7.14
N ASN A 212 -5.42 22.98 7.45
CA ASN A 212 -6.15 24.00 6.69
C ASN A 212 -6.26 25.26 7.55
N THR A 213 -6.00 26.41 6.94
CA THR A 213 -6.20 27.73 7.55
C THR A 213 -7.13 28.54 6.66
N SER A 214 -8.22 29.04 7.23
CA SER A 214 -9.13 29.97 6.57
C SER A 214 -9.33 31.18 7.48
N SER A 215 -9.09 32.38 6.95
CA SER A 215 -9.24 33.63 7.69
C SER A 215 -9.76 34.73 6.77
N ARG A 216 -10.11 35.90 7.34
CA ARG A 216 -10.44 37.11 6.56
C ARG A 216 -9.32 37.57 5.63
N HIS A 217 -8.09 37.09 5.84
CA HIS A 217 -6.89 37.46 5.08
C HIS A 217 -6.50 36.43 4.02
N GLY A 218 -7.21 35.29 3.93
CA GLY A 218 -6.97 34.29 2.87
C GLY A 218 -7.22 32.85 3.29
N VAL A 219 -7.04 31.96 2.31
CA VAL A 219 -7.11 30.50 2.46
C VAL A 219 -5.75 29.89 2.18
N GLY A 220 -5.24 29.13 3.14
CA GLY A 220 -3.96 28.45 3.04
C GLY A 220 -4.02 27.01 3.53
N GLN A 221 -3.10 26.18 3.04
CA GLN A 221 -2.90 24.82 3.50
C GLN A 221 -1.43 24.58 3.77
N GLN A 222 -1.12 23.76 4.78
CA GLN A 222 0.21 23.23 5.02
C GLN A 222 0.14 21.72 4.90
N TRP A 223 0.94 21.18 3.99
CA TRP A 223 1.06 19.75 3.72
C TRP A 223 2.38 19.27 4.28
N ILE A 224 2.34 18.21 5.09
CA ILE A 224 3.52 17.68 5.78
C ILE A 224 3.83 16.31 5.19
N TYR A 225 5.03 16.17 4.63
CA TYR A 225 5.60 14.93 4.11
C TYR A 225 6.69 14.42 5.07
N GLY A 226 6.88 13.10 5.13
CA GLY A 226 7.82 12.43 6.04
C GLY A 226 7.17 11.90 7.32
N ASP A 227 7.89 11.01 8.02
CA ASP A 227 7.45 10.42 9.28
C ASP A 227 8.07 11.13 10.51
N SER A 228 7.77 10.66 11.71
CA SER A 228 8.27 11.24 12.95
C SER A 228 9.77 11.04 13.20
N LEU A 229 10.45 10.21 12.40
CA LEU A 229 11.86 9.81 12.57
C LEU A 229 12.76 10.31 11.43
N GLY A 230 12.19 10.78 10.31
CA GLY A 230 12.90 11.35 9.16
C GLY A 230 12.86 12.88 9.08
N GLN A 231 13.51 13.43 8.05
CA GLN A 231 13.37 14.85 7.66
C GLN A 231 11.94 15.09 7.16
N LYS A 232 11.34 16.21 7.60
CA LYS A 232 9.97 16.58 7.25
C LYS A 232 9.99 17.70 6.25
N THR A 233 9.37 17.49 5.11
CA THR A 233 9.14 18.56 4.13
C THR A 233 7.77 19.16 4.36
N TYR A 234 7.73 20.47 4.52
CA TYR A 234 6.50 21.26 4.65
C TYR A 234 6.27 22.02 3.35
N MET A 235 5.10 21.80 2.75
CA MET A 235 4.68 22.48 1.54
C MET A 235 3.49 23.38 1.86
N TYR A 236 3.61 24.66 1.58
CA TYR A 236 2.58 25.65 1.86
C TYR A 236 1.85 26.01 0.57
N PHE A 237 0.53 26.03 0.64
CA PHE A 237 -0.34 26.39 -0.45
C PHE A 237 -1.14 27.62 -0.07
N GLU A 238 -1.21 28.59 -0.97
CA GLU A 238 -2.09 29.76 -0.88
C GLU A 238 -3.04 29.74 -2.06
N TYR A 239 -4.35 29.88 -1.79
CA TYR A 239 -5.39 29.81 -2.82
C TYR A 239 -5.27 28.59 -3.76
N GLY A 240 -4.82 27.45 -3.20
CA GLY A 240 -4.66 26.17 -3.93
C GLY A 240 -3.37 26.04 -4.73
N LYS A 241 -2.41 26.96 -4.56
CA LYS A 241 -1.15 27.01 -5.31
C LYS A 241 0.05 26.93 -4.37
N LEU A 242 1.02 26.07 -4.69
CA LEU A 242 2.25 25.90 -3.92
C LEU A 242 3.02 27.22 -3.87
N SER A 243 3.18 27.80 -2.69
CA SER A 243 3.82 29.11 -2.50
C SER A 243 5.18 29.01 -1.83
N PHE A 244 5.43 27.97 -1.03
CA PHE A 244 6.68 27.81 -0.30
C PHE A 244 6.95 26.33 0.05
N ILE A 245 8.22 25.95 0.03
CA ILE A 245 8.71 24.63 0.42
C ILE A 245 9.77 24.82 1.51
N GLN A 246 9.63 24.08 2.61
CA GLN A 246 10.59 24.05 3.71
C GLN A 246 11.03 22.61 3.96
N GLU A 247 12.34 22.37 3.94
CA GLU A 247 12.97 21.08 4.23
C GLU A 247 13.43 20.96 5.69
#